data_AF-A0A2V9C038-F1
#
_entry.id   AF-A0A2V9C038-F1
#
_cell.length_a   1.000
_cell.length_b   1.000
_cell.length_c   1.000
_cell.angle_alpha   90.00
_cell.angle_beta   90.00
_cell.angle_gamma   90.00
#
_symmetry.space_group_name_H-M   'P 1'
#
loop_
_entity.id
_entity.type
_entity.pdbx_description
1 polymer ?
#
loop_
_entity_poly.entity_id
_entity_poly.type
_entity_poly.pdbx_seq_one_letter_code
_entity_poly.pdbx_strand_id
1 'polypeptide(L)'
;MSYFDTPITPAPGEIHLGYASITWNGDDRQAIEDIAALGFPGIQLRSNVLKEFASAAELRALLEKHQLKMVALSSGGVRIDPAVESEEIARHTANA
;
A
#
# COMPACT_ATOMS: atom_id res chain seq x y z
N MET A 1 25.08 -17.82 15.40
CA MET A 1 26.49 -17.43 15.14
C MET A 1 26.76 -17.72 13.67
N SER A 2 27.02 -16.69 12.87
CA SER A 2 27.20 -16.83 11.42
C SER A 2 28.61 -17.37 11.10
N TYR A 3 28.71 -18.37 10.22
CA TYR A 3 29.93 -19.10 9.85
C TYR A 3 30.67 -18.48 8.64
N PHE A 4 30.80 -17.15 8.58
CA PHE A 4 31.53 -16.51 7.48
C PHE A 4 32.82 -15.86 8.02
N ASP A 5 33.95 -16.20 7.39
CA ASP A 5 35.28 -15.64 7.69
C ASP A 5 35.39 -14.14 7.34
N THR A 6 34.46 -13.64 6.51
CA THR A 6 34.30 -12.22 6.19
C THR A 6 32.96 -11.72 6.75
N PRO A 7 32.92 -10.65 7.55
CA PRO A 7 31.67 -10.06 8.00
C PRO A 7 30.84 -9.61 6.79
N ILE A 8 29.66 -10.21 6.61
CA ILE A 8 28.67 -9.70 5.67
C ILE A 8 27.91 -8.60 6.40
N THR A 9 28.25 -7.34 6.12
CA THR A 9 27.42 -6.22 6.58
C THR A 9 26.10 -6.28 5.80
N PRO A 10 24.95 -6.48 6.47
CA PRO A 10 23.67 -6.44 5.77
C PRO A 10 23.51 -5.05 5.14
N ALA A 11 23.04 -5.01 3.89
CA ALA A 11 22.59 -3.74 3.31
C ALA A 11 21.55 -3.11 4.25
N PRO A 12 21.49 -1.77 4.35
CA PRO A 12 20.44 -1.12 5.12
C PRO A 12 19.07 -1.66 4.67
N GLY A 13 18.30 -2.21 5.61
CA GLY A 13 16.95 -2.67 5.31
C GLY A 13 16.09 -1.45 4.98
N GLU A 14 15.60 -1.35 3.74
CA GLU A 14 14.67 -0.30 3.35
C GLU A 14 13.26 -0.68 3.80
N ILE A 15 12.93 -0.40 5.07
CA ILE A 15 11.60 -0.63 5.62
C ILE A 15 10.78 0.65 5.44
N HIS A 16 9.67 0.55 4.71
CA HIS A 16 8.67 1.63 4.67
C HIS A 16 7.63 1.39 5.76
N LEU A 17 7.47 2.36 6.67
CA LEU A 17 6.49 2.29 7.76
C LEU A 17 5.21 3.03 7.35
N GLY A 18 4.06 2.44 7.65
CA GLY A 18 2.77 3.11 7.46
C GLY A 18 1.64 2.51 8.29
N TYR A 19 0.50 3.21 8.31
CA TYR A 19 -0.71 2.79 9.02
C TYR A 19 -1.75 2.24 8.04
N ALA A 20 -2.45 1.17 8.42
CA ALA A 20 -3.49 0.57 7.59
C ALA A 20 -4.80 1.37 7.68
N SER A 21 -5.40 1.79 6.55
CA SER A 21 -6.66 2.54 6.53
C SER A 21 -7.91 1.71 6.86
N ILE A 22 -7.75 0.44 7.24
CA ILE A 22 -8.85 -0.54 7.36
C ILE A 22 -9.94 -0.15 8.39
N THR A 23 -9.58 0.63 9.41
CA THR A 23 -10.50 1.00 10.51
C THR A 23 -11.50 2.10 10.14
N TRP A 24 -11.34 2.76 9.00
CA TRP A 24 -12.24 3.84 8.54
C TRP A 24 -13.39 3.37 7.65
N ASN A 25 -13.62 2.06 7.57
CA ASN A 25 -14.75 1.48 6.81
C ASN A 25 -14.85 1.93 5.34
N GLY A 26 -13.70 2.24 4.72
CA GLY A 26 -13.63 2.70 3.32
C GLY A 26 -13.78 4.21 3.13
N ASP A 27 -13.80 5.01 4.19
CA ASP A 27 -13.60 6.46 4.11
C ASP A 27 -12.09 6.75 4.05
N ASP A 28 -11.48 6.57 2.88
CA ASP A 28 -10.03 6.68 2.72
C ASP A 28 -9.56 8.14 2.80
N ARG A 29 -10.42 9.13 2.52
CA ARG A 29 -10.12 10.56 2.76
C ARG A 29 -9.96 10.89 4.25
N GLN A 30 -10.93 10.49 5.08
CA GLN A 30 -10.80 10.70 6.53
C GLN A 30 -9.59 9.95 7.09
N ALA A 31 -9.34 8.72 6.62
CA ALA A 31 -8.18 7.94 7.04
C ALA A 31 -6.86 8.68 6.73
N ILE A 32 -6.72 9.24 5.53
CA ILE A 32 -5.54 10.02 5.13
C ILE A 32 -5.34 11.22 6.06
N GLU A 33 -6.40 11.97 6.36
CA GLU A 33 -6.32 13.14 7.23
C GLU A 33 -5.91 12.75 8.67
N ASP A 34 -6.57 11.76 9.25
CA ASP A 34 -6.32 11.32 10.63
C ASP A 34 -4.93 10.73 10.80
N ILE A 35 -4.51 9.85 9.89
CA ILE A 35 -3.19 9.21 9.93
C ILE A 35 -2.07 10.25 9.79
N ALA A 36 -2.25 11.23 8.89
CA ALA A 36 -1.31 12.33 8.73
C ALA A 36 -1.25 13.22 9.98
N ALA A 37 -2.39 13.54 10.59
CA ALA A 37 -2.45 14.35 11.81
C ALA A 37 -1.72 13.71 13.00
N LEU A 38 -1.66 12.37 13.04
CA LEU A 38 -0.89 11.60 14.03
C LEU A 38 0.62 11.54 13.72
N GLY A 39 1.06 12.05 12.57
CA GLY A 39 2.47 12.12 12.20
C GLY A 39 3.05 10.83 11.61
N PHE A 40 2.21 9.92 11.12
CA PHE A 40 2.72 8.73 10.42
C PHE A 40 3.35 9.12 9.07
N PRO A 41 4.45 8.47 8.67
CA PRO A 41 5.13 8.79 7.41
C PRO A 41 4.52 8.09 6.18
N GLY A 42 3.59 7.16 6.40
CA GLY A 42 3.04 6.35 5.32
C GLY A 42 1.69 5.71 5.65
N ILE A 43 1.06 5.19 4.61
CA ILE A 43 -0.28 4.61 4.66
C ILE A 43 -0.38 3.38 3.77
N GLN A 44 -1.08 2.36 4.26
CA GLN A 44 -1.56 1.24 3.46
C GLN A 44 -3.01 1.52 3.08
N LEU A 45 -3.29 1.50 1.77
CA LEU A 45 -4.62 1.73 1.21
C LEU A 45 -5.22 0.42 0.70
N ARG A 46 -6.55 0.36 0.63
CA ARG A 46 -7.30 -0.82 0.15
C ARG A 46 -7.93 -0.52 -1.20
N SER A 47 -8.35 -1.55 -1.93
CA SER A 47 -9.00 -1.44 -3.25
C SER A 47 -10.24 -0.53 -3.32
N ASN A 48 -10.78 -0.09 -2.18
CA ASN A 48 -11.86 0.90 -2.11
C ASN A 48 -11.47 2.22 -2.76
N VAL A 49 -10.21 2.64 -2.66
CA VAL A 49 -9.69 3.87 -3.26
C VAL A 49 -9.88 3.93 -4.78
N LEU A 50 -9.93 2.76 -5.44
CA LEU A 50 -10.14 2.67 -6.89
C LEU A 50 -11.56 3.10 -7.30
N LYS A 51 -12.53 3.02 -6.38
CA LYS A 51 -13.90 3.50 -6.59
C LYS A 51 -14.06 4.96 -6.20
N GLU A 52 -13.32 5.40 -5.18
CA GLU A 52 -13.44 6.73 -4.62
C GLU A 52 -12.70 7.80 -5.44
N PHE A 53 -11.50 7.48 -5.94
CA PHE A 53 -10.67 8.42 -6.69
C PHE A 53 -10.80 8.16 -8.19
N ALA A 54 -11.05 9.22 -8.96
CA ALA A 54 -11.22 9.10 -10.41
C ALA A 54 -9.90 8.77 -11.14
N SER A 55 -8.76 9.03 -10.50
CA SER A 55 -7.43 8.74 -11.04
C SER A 55 -6.39 8.54 -9.94
N ALA A 56 -5.32 7.82 -10.26
CA ALA A 56 -4.15 7.70 -9.39
C ALA A 56 -3.46 9.06 -9.13
N ALA A 57 -3.55 10.01 -10.06
CA ALA A 57 -2.99 11.35 -9.90
C ALA A 57 -3.68 12.16 -8.80
N GLU A 58 -5.01 12.05 -8.70
CA GLU A 58 -5.80 12.69 -7.65
C GLU A 58 -5.41 12.17 -6.26
N LEU A 59 -5.37 10.83 -6.11
CA LEU A 59 -4.95 10.19 -4.87
C LEU A 59 -3.51 10.59 -4.50
N ARG A 60 -2.60 10.57 -5.48
CA ARG A 60 -1.20 10.97 -5.27
C ARG A 60 -1.08 12.41 -4.78
N ALA A 61 -1.80 13.35 -5.39
CA ALA A 61 -1.79 14.74 -4.98
C ALA A 61 -2.30 14.93 -3.54
N LEU A 62 -3.32 14.16 -3.14
CA LEU A 62 -3.83 14.16 -1.77
C LEU A 62 -2.78 13.61 -0.78
N LEU A 63 -2.14 12.49 -1.10
CA LEU A 63 -1.09 11.91 -0.26
C LEU A 63 0.12 12.85 -0.12
N GLU A 64 0.54 13.50 -1.21
CA GLU A 64 1.63 14.49 -1.21
C GLU A 64 1.30 15.70 -0.34
N LYS A 65 0.06 16.22 -0.42
CA LYS A 65 -0.44 17.30 0.44
C LYS A 65 -0.32 16.94 1.93
N HIS A 66 -0.57 15.68 2.28
CA HIS A 66 -0.51 15.18 3.66
C HIS A 66 0.85 14.56 4.03
N GLN A 67 1.85 14.65 3.15
CA GLN A 67 3.19 14.08 3.34
C GLN A 67 3.20 12.57 3.66
N LEU A 68 2.20 11.83 3.15
CA LEU A 68 2.08 10.39 3.33
C LEU A 68 2.64 9.65 2.13
N LYS A 69 3.49 8.64 2.38
CA LYS A 69 3.90 7.67 1.36
C LYS A 69 2.90 6.50 1.32
N MET A 70 2.38 6.15 0.14
CA MET A 70 1.69 4.87 -0.02
C MET A 70 2.73 3.75 0.09
N VAL A 71 2.64 2.93 1.14
CA VAL A 71 3.62 1.85 1.40
C VAL A 71 3.13 0.48 0.94
N ALA A 72 1.81 0.32 0.79
CA ALA A 72 1.19 -0.89 0.27
C ALA A 72 -0.21 -0.60 -0.26
N LEU A 73 -0.62 -1.38 -1.27
CA LEU A 73 -2.01 -1.47 -1.73
C LEU A 73 -2.53 -2.89 -1.48
N SER A 74 -3.59 -3.02 -0.69
CA SER A 74 -4.29 -4.30 -0.53
C SER A 74 -5.41 -4.40 -1.56
N SER A 75 -5.17 -5.14 -2.63
CA SER A 75 -6.08 -5.31 -3.78
C SER A 75 -7.13 -6.43 -3.60
N GLY A 76 -7.16 -7.09 -2.44
CA GLY A 76 -8.11 -8.16 -2.12
C GLY A 76 -7.50 -9.56 -2.24
N GLY A 77 -8.34 -10.59 -2.08
CA GLY A 77 -7.91 -11.99 -2.20
C GLY A 77 -7.69 -12.40 -3.65
N VAL A 78 -6.66 -13.22 -3.85
CA VAL A 78 -6.35 -13.87 -5.13
C VAL A 78 -7.13 -15.19 -5.20
N ARG A 79 -7.82 -15.43 -6.31
CA ARG A 79 -8.41 -16.75 -6.58
C ARG A 79 -7.39 -17.64 -7.30
N ILE A 80 -7.25 -18.90 -6.87
CA ILE A 80 -6.33 -19.90 -7.46
C ILE A 80 -7.12 -20.95 -8.26
N ASP A 81 -8.19 -20.52 -8.92
CA ASP A 81 -8.95 -21.37 -9.83
C ASP A 81 -8.37 -21.20 -11.25
N PRO A 82 -7.87 -22.28 -11.88
CA PRO A 82 -7.33 -22.22 -13.23
C PRO A 82 -8.30 -21.63 -14.27
N ALA A 83 -9.61 -21.75 -14.05
CA ALA A 83 -10.62 -21.21 -14.96
C ALA A 83 -10.64 -19.67 -15.02
N VAL A 84 -10.13 -18.99 -13.99
CA VAL A 84 -10.13 -17.51 -13.88
C VAL A 84 -8.72 -16.92 -13.71
N GLU A 85 -7.68 -17.73 -13.83
CA GLU A 85 -6.28 -17.31 -13.58
C GLU A 85 -5.88 -16.07 -14.40
N SER A 86 -6.21 -16.05 -15.70
CA SER A 86 -5.88 -14.89 -16.56
C SER A 86 -6.63 -13.62 -16.15
N GLU A 87 -7.89 -13.73 -15.73
CA GLU A 87 -8.69 -12.60 -15.24
C GLU A 87 -8.12 -12.06 -13.92
N GLU A 88 -7.75 -12.96 -13.02
CA GLU A 88 -7.12 -12.62 -11.73
C GLU A 88 -5.80 -11.87 -11.93
N ILE A 89 -4.91 -12.39 -12.78
CA ILE A 89 -3.63 -11.74 -13.10
C ILE A 89 -3.86 -10.36 -13.69
N ALA A 90 -4.75 -10.24 -14.68
CA ALA A 90 -5.06 -8.97 -15.34
C ALA A 90 -5.58 -7.93 -14.34
N ARG A 91 -6.51 -8.33 -13.46
CA ARG A 91 -7.09 -7.48 -12.42
C ARG A 91 -6.03 -6.96 -11.45
N HIS A 92 -5.15 -7.82 -10.95
CA HIS A 92 -4.13 -7.39 -9.99
C HIS A 92 -3.01 -6.58 -10.64
N THR A 93 -2.63 -6.88 -11.89
CA THR A 93 -1.61 -6.14 -12.65
C THR A 93 -2.07 -4.74 -13.02
N ALA A 94 -3.35 -4.56 -13.38
CA ALA A 94 -3.92 -3.25 -13.70
C ALA A 94 -3.91 -2.27 -12.51
N ASN A 95 -3.73 -2.78 -11.28
CA ASN A 95 -3.71 -2.00 -10.04
C ASN A 95 -2.32 -1.94 -9.37
N ALA A 96 -1.29 -2.50 -10.00
CA ALA A 96 0.07 -2.59 -9.46
C ALA A 96 0.94 -1.39 -9.82
#